data_AF-A0A6L2R468-F1
#
_entry.id   AF-A0A6L2R468-F1
#
_cell.length_a   1.000
_cell.length_b   1.000
_cell.length_c   1.000
_cell.angle_alpha   90.00
_cell.angle_beta   90.00
_cell.angle_gamma   90.00
#
_symmetry.space_group_name_H-M   'P 1'
#
loop_
_entity.id
_entity.type
_entity.pdbx_description
1 polymer ?
#
loop_
_entity_poly.entity_id
_entity_poly.type
_entity_poly.pdbx_seq_one_letter_code
_entity_poly.pdbx_strand_id
1 'polypeptide(L)'
;MQRNKQHIPPDTRRPVPEDDRPAGAGPDFLDPWADPLKNPLGHWAREGEPSSDDSQWRHGLFEEIPHDAPNPDAGQNSPSAAPEAAASQPDHEELQAELADMRLRAAAEMENFKKRLAREHQEQLRYAAENVLGDLLPTLDNLDLALQYGASHEACRDMLQGVAMTRKLLLEAVGKHGLAPFGEEGEKFTPEHHEAVGFDKRTDLGAGTVARVLQRGYKLGDRLLRPAKVMINQ
;
A
#
# COMPACT_ATOMS: atom_id res chain seq x y z
N MET A 1 55.21 24.24 -12.70
CA MET A 1 54.20 24.86 -11.83
C MET A 1 52.99 23.92 -11.78
N GLN A 2 52.70 23.36 -10.60
CA GLN A 2 51.63 22.39 -10.37
C GLN A 2 50.35 23.07 -9.90
N ARG A 3 49.21 22.36 -10.10
CA ARG A 3 47.86 22.54 -9.53
C ARG A 3 47.07 23.71 -10.17
N ASN A 4 45.76 23.63 -10.36
CA ASN A 4 44.76 22.82 -9.66
C ASN A 4 43.48 22.71 -10.49
N LYS A 5 42.89 21.51 -10.55
CA LYS A 5 41.46 21.33 -10.79
C LYS A 5 40.73 21.85 -9.55
N GLN A 6 39.78 22.76 -9.70
CA GLN A 6 38.77 23.06 -8.66
C GLN A 6 37.42 23.19 -9.37
N HIS A 7 36.54 22.20 -9.23
CA HIS A 7 35.60 22.04 -8.11
C HIS A 7 34.43 23.02 -8.28
N ILE A 8 33.33 22.52 -8.83
CA ILE A 8 32.03 23.18 -8.88
C ILE A 8 31.37 22.95 -7.51
N PRO A 9 31.11 23.99 -6.70
CA PRO A 9 30.22 23.87 -5.55
C PRO A 9 28.74 24.01 -5.97
N PRO A 10 27.80 23.42 -5.21
CA PRO A 10 26.41 23.29 -5.61
C PRO A 10 25.54 24.50 -5.21
N ASP A 11 24.45 24.65 -5.98
CA ASP A 11 23.17 25.25 -5.61
C ASP A 11 23.18 26.65 -4.95
N THR A 12 23.18 27.68 -5.80
CA THR A 12 22.73 29.02 -5.40
C THR A 12 21.36 29.29 -6.02
N ARG A 13 20.28 28.86 -5.36
CA ARG A 13 18.97 29.48 -5.57
C ARG A 13 19.07 30.93 -5.11
N ARG A 14 19.20 31.86 -6.05
CA ARG A 14 19.01 33.28 -5.76
C ARG A 14 17.58 33.47 -5.26
N PRO A 15 17.34 34.16 -4.13
CA PRO A 15 15.99 34.59 -3.81
C PRO A 15 15.51 35.58 -4.88
N VAL A 16 14.30 35.37 -5.38
CA VAL A 16 13.64 36.26 -6.35
C VAL A 16 13.17 37.52 -5.60
N PRO A 17 13.30 38.74 -6.18
CA PRO A 17 12.90 39.98 -5.52
C PRO A 17 11.40 40.02 -5.23
N GLU A 18 11.03 40.60 -4.09
CA GLU A 18 9.68 40.61 -3.50
C GLU A 18 8.62 41.47 -4.24
N ASP A 19 8.94 41.99 -5.42
CA ASP A 19 8.21 43.08 -6.10
C ASP A 19 7.17 42.62 -7.14
N ASP A 20 7.00 41.32 -7.39
CA ASP A 20 6.00 40.79 -8.35
C ASP A 20 4.65 40.40 -7.69
N ARG A 21 4.30 41.00 -6.53
CA ARG A 21 2.96 40.86 -5.95
C ARG A 21 2.00 41.85 -6.62
N PRO A 22 0.86 41.42 -7.21
CA PRO A 22 -0.11 42.35 -7.78
C PRO A 22 -0.73 43.22 -6.67
N ALA A 23 -0.60 44.54 -6.81
CA ALA A 23 -1.16 45.51 -5.88
C ALA A 23 -2.71 45.43 -5.89
N GLY A 24 -3.30 44.98 -4.78
CA GLY A 24 -4.75 44.93 -4.58
C GLY A 24 -5.35 43.60 -4.14
N ALA A 25 -4.54 42.63 -3.71
CA ALA A 25 -5.05 41.39 -3.12
C ALA A 25 -5.62 41.66 -1.72
N GLY A 26 -6.94 41.51 -1.58
CA GLY A 26 -7.62 41.50 -0.28
C GLY A 26 -7.20 40.30 0.59
N PRO A 27 -7.67 40.23 1.84
CA PRO A 27 -7.18 39.28 2.86
C PRO A 27 -7.39 37.78 2.53
N ASP A 28 -8.12 37.46 1.44
CA ASP A 28 -8.49 36.10 1.07
C ASP A 28 -7.74 35.55 -0.17
N PHE A 29 -6.59 36.14 -0.55
CA PHE A 29 -5.80 35.63 -1.68
C PHE A 29 -4.94 34.41 -1.28
N LEU A 30 -5.16 33.28 -1.94
CA LEU A 30 -4.42 32.04 -1.71
C LEU A 30 -3.20 31.95 -2.66
N ASP A 31 -2.00 32.03 -2.10
CA ASP A 31 -0.74 31.99 -2.87
C ASP A 31 -0.44 30.54 -3.35
N PRO A 32 -0.34 30.27 -4.66
CA PRO A 32 -0.15 28.92 -5.20
C PRO A 32 1.20 28.26 -4.87
N TRP A 33 2.16 29.04 -4.34
CA TRP A 33 3.53 28.60 -4.08
C TRP A 33 3.88 28.51 -2.58
N ALA A 34 2.87 28.61 -1.70
CA ALA A 34 3.07 28.53 -0.25
C ALA A 34 3.51 27.13 0.21
N ASP A 35 4.60 27.08 0.98
CA ASP A 35 5.24 25.86 1.49
C ASP A 35 4.40 25.24 2.64
N PRO A 36 3.84 24.02 2.50
CA PRO A 36 2.78 23.50 3.37
C PRO A 36 3.22 23.14 4.80
N LEU A 37 4.52 23.23 5.10
CA LEU A 37 5.07 22.89 6.42
C LEU A 37 5.32 24.09 7.34
N LYS A 38 5.01 25.32 6.89
CA LYS A 38 5.27 26.55 7.67
C LYS A 38 4.04 27.24 8.27
N ASN A 39 2.82 26.76 8.02
CA ASN A 39 1.61 27.33 8.64
C ASN A 39 0.74 26.26 9.32
N PRO A 40 1.06 25.84 10.55
CA PRO A 40 0.31 24.78 11.24
C PRO A 40 -0.99 25.26 11.91
N LEU A 41 -1.38 26.54 11.80
CA LEU A 41 -2.53 27.11 12.51
C LEU A 41 -3.28 28.13 11.65
N GLY A 42 -3.84 27.71 10.51
CA GLY A 42 -4.51 28.60 9.57
C GLY A 42 -5.97 28.30 9.22
N HIS A 43 -6.63 27.30 9.82
CA HIS A 43 -7.93 26.83 9.27
C HIS A 43 -9.03 26.44 10.28
N TRP A 44 -8.88 26.72 11.58
CA TRP A 44 -9.93 26.33 12.56
C TRP A 44 -10.55 27.49 13.36
N ALA A 45 -10.18 28.75 13.10
CA ALA A 45 -10.78 29.90 13.75
C ALA A 45 -11.79 30.62 12.84
N ARG A 46 -13.00 30.08 12.73
CA ARG A 46 -14.20 30.87 12.41
C ARG A 46 -15.40 30.29 13.13
N GLU A 47 -15.68 30.88 14.29
CA GLU A 47 -16.95 30.74 14.99
C GLU A 47 -18.05 31.27 14.05
N GLY A 48 -18.97 30.38 13.67
CA GLY A 48 -20.23 30.70 13.01
C GLY A 48 -21.36 30.30 13.95
N GLU A 49 -22.25 31.25 14.22
CA GLU A 49 -23.38 31.14 15.13
C GLU A 49 -24.31 29.94 14.83
N PRO A 50 -24.96 29.33 15.84
CA PRO A 50 -25.99 28.33 15.56
C PRO A 50 -27.25 29.02 15.02
N SER A 51 -27.56 28.71 13.77
CA SER A 51 -28.82 29.03 13.10
C SER A 51 -30.02 28.45 13.86
N SER A 52 -30.93 29.34 14.23
CA SER A 52 -32.25 29.03 14.79
C SER A 52 -33.18 28.48 13.70
N ASP A 53 -33.04 27.21 13.32
CA ASP A 53 -34.16 26.35 12.93
C ASP A 53 -33.62 24.94 12.62
N ASP A 54 -33.81 24.00 13.55
CA ASP A 54 -33.94 22.57 13.23
C ASP A 54 -34.55 21.87 14.46
N SER A 55 -35.73 22.35 14.84
CA SER A 55 -36.60 21.70 15.83
C SER A 55 -37.62 20.82 15.12
N GLN A 56 -37.15 19.82 14.37
CA GLN A 56 -38.02 18.74 13.91
C GLN A 56 -37.24 17.41 14.03
N TRP A 57 -37.91 16.42 14.61
CA TRP A 57 -37.48 15.01 14.75
C TRP A 57 -36.63 14.63 15.98
N ARG A 58 -37.17 14.86 17.19
CA ARG A 58 -37.00 13.90 18.30
C ARG A 58 -38.33 13.63 19.01
N HIS A 59 -39.24 13.00 18.28
CA HIS A 59 -40.35 12.26 18.88
C HIS A 59 -39.85 10.84 19.15
N GLY A 60 -39.88 10.40 20.41
CA GLY A 60 -39.82 8.96 20.73
C GLY A 60 -39.11 8.61 22.04
N LEU A 61 -39.93 8.39 23.08
CA LEU A 61 -39.69 7.60 24.29
C LEU A 61 -38.64 8.11 25.30
N PHE A 62 -39.12 8.84 26.31
CA PHE A 62 -38.90 8.40 27.69
C PHE A 62 -40.05 8.89 28.60
N GLU A 63 -40.58 7.95 29.36
CA GLU A 63 -41.76 8.04 30.22
C GLU A 63 -41.56 8.97 31.43
N GLU A 64 -42.63 9.69 31.79
CA GLU A 64 -42.77 10.47 33.02
C GLU A 64 -42.80 9.56 34.26
N ILE A 65 -42.13 9.98 35.35
CA ILE A 65 -42.55 9.62 36.72
C ILE A 65 -42.47 10.89 37.61
N PRO A 66 -43.47 11.16 38.46
CA PRO A 66 -43.77 12.51 38.95
C PRO A 66 -42.98 12.93 40.20
N HIS A 67 -42.90 14.25 40.34
CA HIS A 67 -42.46 14.98 41.52
C HIS A 67 -43.52 14.86 42.62
N ASP A 68 -43.18 14.29 43.77
CA ASP A 68 -43.95 14.50 45.00
C ASP A 68 -43.01 14.58 46.20
N ALA A 69 -43.14 15.67 46.95
CA ALA A 69 -42.47 15.91 48.21
C ALA A 69 -43.55 16.20 49.24
N PRO A 70 -43.40 15.71 50.47
CA PRO A 70 -43.29 16.70 51.53
C PRO A 70 -42.28 16.33 52.61
N ASN A 71 -41.61 17.35 53.12
CA ASN A 71 -40.87 17.33 54.36
C ASN A 71 -41.81 17.73 55.51
N PRO A 72 -41.63 17.18 56.73
CA PRO A 72 -41.50 18.09 57.87
C PRO A 72 -40.42 17.68 58.88
N ASP A 73 -39.86 18.74 59.44
CA ASP A 73 -38.80 18.87 60.45
C ASP A 73 -39.13 18.28 61.84
N ALA A 74 -38.12 17.69 62.51
CA ALA A 74 -37.83 17.80 63.95
C ALA A 74 -36.75 16.78 64.37
N GLY A 75 -35.62 17.28 64.88
CA GLY A 75 -34.43 16.48 65.22
C GLY A 75 -34.42 15.75 66.56
N GLN A 76 -33.34 14.98 66.78
CA GLN A 76 -32.71 14.69 68.09
C GLN A 76 -31.40 13.88 67.91
N ASN A 77 -30.54 13.97 68.92
CA ASN A 77 -29.08 13.82 68.90
C ASN A 77 -28.61 12.49 69.55
N SER A 78 -27.73 11.73 68.85
CA SER A 78 -26.63 10.81 69.31
C SER A 78 -26.88 9.67 70.35
N PRO A 79 -25.96 8.69 70.56
CA PRO A 79 -25.01 7.96 69.69
C PRO A 79 -25.00 6.41 69.91
N SER A 80 -24.50 5.59 68.97
CA SER A 80 -24.02 4.22 69.27
C SER A 80 -23.06 3.68 68.20
N ALA A 81 -21.84 3.35 68.62
CA ALA A 81 -20.87 2.49 67.91
C ALA A 81 -21.32 1.01 68.00
N ALA A 82 -20.95 0.01 67.19
CA ALA A 82 -19.93 -0.24 66.16
C ALA A 82 -20.44 -1.43 65.27
N PRO A 83 -19.58 -2.23 64.61
CA PRO A 83 -18.92 -2.12 63.30
C PRO A 83 -19.51 -3.13 62.28
N GLU A 84 -18.79 -3.45 61.18
CA GLU A 84 -19.09 -4.47 60.15
C GLU A 84 -19.94 -4.05 58.94
N ALA A 85 -19.30 -3.34 58.01
CA ALA A 85 -19.37 -3.66 56.59
C ALA A 85 -18.16 -3.01 55.90
N ALA A 86 -16.95 -3.40 56.29
CA ALA A 86 -15.79 -3.21 55.44
C ALA A 86 -15.92 -4.20 54.28
N ALA A 87 -16.75 -3.84 53.30
CA ALA A 87 -16.51 -4.27 51.94
C ALA A 87 -15.13 -3.71 51.61
N SER A 88 -14.11 -4.57 51.67
CA SER A 88 -12.75 -4.25 51.29
C SER A 88 -12.82 -3.63 49.91
N GLN A 89 -12.74 -2.30 49.86
CA GLN A 89 -12.54 -1.59 48.62
C GLN A 89 -11.23 -2.16 48.09
N PRO A 90 -11.21 -2.76 46.88
CA PRO A 90 -9.96 -3.25 46.32
C PRO A 90 -8.94 -2.12 46.43
N ASP A 91 -7.76 -2.43 46.98
CA ASP A 91 -6.78 -1.43 47.31
C ASP A 91 -6.55 -0.57 46.06
N HIS A 92 -6.67 0.75 46.21
CA HIS A 92 -6.69 1.68 45.08
C HIS A 92 -5.44 1.53 44.19
N GLU A 93 -4.35 1.01 44.75
CA GLU A 93 -3.11 0.63 44.06
C GLU A 93 -3.25 -0.63 43.20
N GLU A 94 -3.97 -1.67 43.65
CA GLU A 94 -4.23 -2.89 42.88
C GLU A 94 -5.10 -2.59 41.65
N LEU A 95 -6.13 -1.77 41.80
CA LEU A 95 -6.96 -1.29 40.69
C LEU A 95 -6.14 -0.49 39.66
N GLN A 96 -5.21 0.35 40.12
CA GLN A 96 -4.32 1.09 39.24
C GLN A 96 -3.34 0.19 38.49
N ALA A 97 -2.79 -0.83 39.16
CA ALA A 97 -1.92 -1.81 38.56
C ALA A 97 -2.66 -2.66 37.51
N GLU A 98 -3.89 -3.10 37.80
CA GLU A 98 -4.72 -3.86 36.87
C GLU A 98 -5.09 -3.03 35.63
N LEU A 99 -5.49 -1.76 35.81
CA LEU A 99 -5.75 -0.85 34.70
C LEU A 99 -4.51 -0.55 33.86
N ALA A 100 -3.34 -0.39 34.50
CA ALA A 100 -2.08 -0.18 33.80
C ALA A 100 -1.69 -1.40 32.97
N ASP A 101 -1.86 -2.60 33.53
CA ASP A 101 -1.59 -3.87 32.84
C ASP A 101 -2.59 -4.09 31.69
N MET A 102 -3.89 -3.85 31.91
CA MET A 102 -4.89 -3.87 30.82
C MET A 102 -4.54 -2.90 29.69
N ARG A 103 -4.11 -1.68 30.02
CA ARG A 103 -3.66 -0.68 29.03
C ARG A 103 -2.43 -1.14 28.27
N LEU A 104 -1.45 -1.74 28.96
CA LEU A 104 -0.24 -2.25 28.35
C LEU A 104 -0.54 -3.42 27.40
N ARG A 105 -1.40 -4.35 27.82
CA ARG A 105 -1.86 -5.47 26.98
C ARG A 105 -2.64 -4.97 25.77
N ALA A 106 -3.59 -4.07 25.96
CA ALA A 106 -4.34 -3.48 24.86
C ALA A 106 -3.44 -2.72 23.86
N ALA A 107 -2.42 -2.01 24.35
CA ALA A 107 -1.44 -1.34 23.50
C ALA A 107 -0.61 -2.37 22.69
N ALA A 108 -0.18 -3.47 23.32
CA ALA A 108 0.55 -4.54 22.65
C ALA A 108 -0.32 -5.27 21.60
N GLU A 109 -1.59 -5.54 21.91
CA GLU A 109 -2.55 -6.11 20.96
C GLU A 109 -2.76 -5.19 19.76
N MET A 110 -2.91 -3.88 19.99
CA MET A 110 -3.06 -2.90 18.93
C MET A 110 -1.80 -2.78 18.06
N GLU A 111 -0.60 -2.87 18.65
CA GLU A 111 0.65 -2.90 17.88
C GLU A 111 0.77 -4.16 17.02
N ASN A 112 0.45 -5.33 17.58
CA ASN A 112 0.43 -6.59 16.84
C ASN A 112 -0.62 -6.58 15.72
N PHE A 113 -1.80 -6.01 15.98
CA PHE A 113 -2.85 -5.84 14.98
C PHE A 113 -2.40 -4.95 13.83
N LYS A 114 -1.78 -3.79 14.12
CA LYS A 114 -1.21 -2.90 13.09
C LYS A 114 -0.16 -3.60 12.24
N LYS A 115 0.76 -4.35 12.87
CA LYS A 115 1.79 -5.14 12.16
C LYS A 115 1.16 -6.20 11.25
N ARG A 116 0.11 -6.88 11.73
CA ARG A 116 -0.64 -7.86 10.94
C ARG A 116 -1.33 -7.21 9.74
N LEU A 117 -2.09 -6.15 9.95
CA LEU A 117 -2.76 -5.42 8.88
C LEU A 117 -1.79 -4.88 7.83
N ALA A 118 -0.62 -4.39 8.23
CA ALA A 118 0.39 -3.93 7.29
C ALA A 118 0.89 -5.06 6.37
N ARG A 119 1.08 -6.27 6.91
CA ARG A 119 1.47 -7.45 6.11
C ARG A 119 0.35 -7.90 5.18
N GLU A 120 -0.87 -8.02 5.69
CA GLU A 120 -2.05 -8.38 4.89
C GLU A 120 -2.28 -7.39 3.75
N HIS A 121 -2.13 -6.09 4.01
CA HIS A 121 -2.24 -5.06 2.98
C HIS A 121 -1.15 -5.20 1.90
N GLN A 122 0.10 -5.45 2.30
CA GLN A 122 1.19 -5.70 1.34
C GLN A 122 0.96 -6.96 0.50
N GLU A 123 0.45 -8.03 1.11
CA GLU A 123 0.09 -9.26 0.41
C GLU A 123 -1.05 -9.03 -0.58
N GLN A 124 -2.09 -8.29 -0.19
CA GLN A 124 -3.20 -7.92 -1.08
C GLN A 124 -2.71 -7.09 -2.28
N LEU A 125 -1.82 -6.11 -2.06
CA LEU A 125 -1.23 -5.33 -3.15
C LEU A 125 -0.43 -6.22 -4.12
N ARG A 126 0.35 -7.17 -3.59
CA ARG A 126 1.10 -8.13 -4.41
C ARG A 126 0.17 -9.06 -5.20
N TYR A 127 -0.89 -9.57 -4.57
CA TYR A 127 -1.89 -10.42 -5.22
C TYR A 127 -2.65 -9.69 -6.32
N ALA A 128 -3.01 -8.42 -6.09
CA ALA A 128 -3.67 -7.60 -7.10
C ALA A 128 -2.76 -7.38 -8.32
N ALA A 129 -1.48 -7.09 -8.11
CA ALA A 129 -0.51 -6.95 -9.19
C ALA A 129 -0.31 -8.26 -9.98
N GLU A 130 -0.27 -9.40 -9.29
CA GLU A 130 -0.15 -10.72 -9.88
C GLU A 130 -1.27 -11.03 -10.87
N ASN A 131 -2.53 -10.79 -10.50
CA ASN A 131 -3.68 -11.08 -11.39
C ASN A 131 -3.61 -10.24 -12.67
N VAL A 132 -3.35 -8.94 -12.54
CA VAL A 132 -3.26 -8.02 -13.69
C VAL A 132 -2.09 -8.38 -14.61
N LEU A 133 -0.94 -8.73 -14.04
CA LEU A 133 0.22 -9.17 -14.83
C LEU A 133 -0.03 -10.54 -15.48
N GLY A 134 -0.75 -11.44 -14.80
CA GLY A 134 -1.19 -12.72 -15.34
C GLY A 134 -2.07 -12.55 -16.59
N ASP A 135 -3.05 -11.66 -16.53
CA ASP A 135 -3.95 -11.35 -17.66
C ASP A 135 -3.24 -10.71 -18.86
N LEU A 136 -2.08 -10.10 -18.62
CA LEU A 136 -1.25 -9.50 -19.67
C LEU A 136 -0.36 -10.53 -20.40
N LEU A 137 -0.06 -11.68 -19.78
CA LEU A 137 0.84 -12.70 -20.36
C LEU A 137 0.37 -13.22 -21.73
N PRO A 138 -0.92 -13.50 -21.99
CA PRO A 138 -1.38 -13.90 -23.31
C PRO A 138 -1.09 -12.87 -24.41
N THR A 139 -1.04 -11.58 -24.06
CA THR A 139 -0.70 -10.51 -25.01
C THR A 139 0.79 -10.57 -25.36
N LEU A 140 1.66 -10.79 -24.37
CA LEU A 140 3.09 -11.02 -24.59
C LEU A 140 3.33 -12.26 -25.47
N ASP A 141 2.58 -13.33 -25.22
CA ASP A 141 2.68 -14.56 -26.02
C ASP A 141 2.25 -14.31 -27.48
N ASN A 142 1.20 -13.54 -27.71
CA ASN A 142 0.75 -13.20 -29.06
C ASN A 142 1.79 -12.34 -29.80
N LEU A 143 2.50 -11.44 -29.10
CA LEU A 143 3.62 -10.69 -29.70
C LEU A 143 4.78 -11.62 -30.06
N ASP A 144 5.10 -12.59 -29.20
CA ASP A 144 6.11 -13.63 -29.50
C ASP A 144 5.70 -14.48 -30.70
N LEU A 145 4.43 -14.87 -30.76
CA LEU A 145 3.85 -15.65 -31.85
C LEU A 145 3.90 -14.89 -33.17
N ALA A 146 3.58 -13.60 -33.16
CA ALA A 146 3.67 -12.73 -34.33
C ALA A 146 5.11 -12.64 -34.86
N LEU A 147 6.10 -12.54 -33.96
CA LEU A 147 7.52 -12.54 -34.33
C LEU A 147 7.94 -13.87 -34.95
N GLN A 148 7.48 -15.00 -34.41
CA GLN A 148 7.80 -16.34 -34.92
C GLN A 148 7.22 -16.59 -36.32
N TYR A 149 5.94 -16.26 -36.55
CA TYR A 149 5.31 -16.49 -37.86
C TYR A 149 5.77 -15.49 -38.92
N GLY A 150 5.95 -14.23 -38.53
CA GLY A 150 6.34 -13.17 -39.46
C GLY A 150 7.77 -13.33 -39.99
N ALA A 151 8.66 -13.98 -39.25
CA ALA A 151 10.05 -14.20 -39.66
C ALA A 151 10.19 -14.89 -41.02
N SER A 152 9.18 -15.64 -41.46
CA SER A 152 9.15 -16.31 -42.76
C SER A 152 8.83 -15.39 -43.95
N HIS A 153 8.42 -14.14 -43.71
CA HIS A 153 7.96 -13.21 -44.76
C HIS A 153 8.80 -11.93 -44.78
N GLU A 154 9.71 -11.80 -45.75
CA GLU A 154 10.58 -10.63 -45.95
C GLU A 154 9.82 -9.30 -46.10
N ALA A 155 8.59 -9.33 -46.64
CA ALA A 155 7.75 -8.14 -46.79
C ALA A 155 7.32 -7.52 -45.44
N CYS A 156 7.37 -8.29 -44.35
CA CYS A 156 6.91 -7.85 -43.03
C CYS A 156 8.03 -7.38 -42.10
N ARG A 157 9.30 -7.31 -42.57
CA ARG A 157 10.45 -7.03 -41.68
C ARG A 157 10.31 -5.74 -40.86
N ASP A 158 9.92 -4.63 -41.49
CA ASP A 158 9.79 -3.34 -40.81
C ASP A 158 8.69 -3.37 -39.75
N MET A 159 7.59 -4.07 -40.04
CA MET A 159 6.50 -4.31 -39.07
C MET A 159 6.99 -5.17 -37.90
N LEU A 160 7.72 -6.25 -38.18
CA LEU A 160 8.27 -7.14 -37.14
C LEU A 160 9.28 -6.44 -36.24
N GLN A 161 10.05 -5.51 -36.80
CA GLN A 161 10.92 -4.65 -36.01
C GLN A 161 10.09 -3.80 -35.03
N GLY A 162 8.97 -3.20 -35.47
CA GLY A 162 8.05 -2.47 -34.60
C GLY A 162 7.42 -3.35 -33.51
N VAL A 163 7.03 -4.58 -33.85
CA VAL A 163 6.50 -5.56 -32.89
C VAL A 163 7.58 -5.94 -31.86
N ALA A 164 8.82 -6.18 -32.29
CA ALA A 164 9.93 -6.51 -31.41
C ALA A 164 10.25 -5.36 -30.43
N MET A 165 10.22 -4.11 -30.91
CA MET A 165 10.38 -2.93 -30.07
C MET A 165 9.26 -2.79 -29.05
N THR A 166 8.01 -2.97 -29.48
CA THR A 166 6.83 -2.92 -28.59
C THR A 166 6.91 -3.98 -27.51
N ARG A 167 7.25 -5.22 -27.89
CA ARG A 167 7.46 -6.33 -26.95
C ARG A 167 8.56 -5.99 -25.94
N LYS A 168 9.68 -5.43 -26.41
CA LYS A 168 10.79 -5.03 -25.53
C LYS A 168 10.35 -3.95 -24.53
N LEU A 169 9.68 -2.90 -24.99
CA LEU A 169 9.19 -1.83 -24.12
C LEU A 169 8.18 -2.35 -23.09
N LEU A 170 7.30 -3.26 -23.51
CA LEU A 170 6.34 -3.90 -22.61
C LEU A 170 7.05 -4.73 -21.53
N LEU A 171 8.04 -5.53 -21.91
CA LEU A 171 8.87 -6.30 -20.96
C LEU A 171 9.63 -5.39 -19.99
N GLU A 172 10.18 -4.27 -20.46
CA GLU A 172 10.83 -3.27 -19.60
C GLU A 172 9.84 -2.61 -18.63
N ALA A 173 8.61 -2.34 -19.06
CA ALA A 173 7.57 -1.77 -18.22
C ALA A 173 7.16 -2.73 -17.10
N VAL A 174 6.82 -3.99 -17.44
CA VAL A 174 6.44 -5.01 -16.44
C VAL A 174 7.62 -5.44 -15.56
N GLY A 175 8.85 -5.39 -16.09
CA GLY A 175 10.07 -5.67 -15.34
C GLY A 175 10.29 -4.71 -14.17
N LYS A 176 9.89 -3.44 -14.29
CA LYS A 176 9.90 -2.47 -13.17
C LYS A 176 8.96 -2.87 -12.03
N HIS A 177 7.93 -3.66 -12.33
CA HIS A 177 6.99 -4.19 -11.35
C HIS A 177 7.40 -5.57 -10.80
N GLY A 178 8.62 -6.04 -11.13
CA GLY A 178 9.18 -7.29 -10.61
C GLY A 178 8.86 -8.54 -11.44
N LEU A 179 8.27 -8.38 -12.62
CA LEU A 179 8.03 -9.49 -13.55
C LEU A 179 9.33 -9.86 -14.27
N ALA A 180 9.77 -11.10 -14.14
CA ALA A 180 10.96 -11.62 -14.82
C ALA A 180 10.59 -12.82 -15.72
N PRO A 181 10.91 -12.77 -17.03
CA PRO A 181 10.80 -13.94 -17.90
C PRO A 181 11.90 -14.96 -17.59
N PHE A 182 11.62 -16.23 -17.86
CA PHE A 182 12.59 -17.33 -17.82
C PHE A 182 12.20 -18.42 -18.82
N GLY A 183 13.06 -19.45 -18.98
CA GLY A 183 12.87 -20.50 -19.96
C GLY A 183 13.53 -20.11 -21.27
N GLU A 184 14.85 -20.15 -21.28
CA GLU A 184 15.68 -19.97 -22.47
C GLU A 184 16.17 -21.35 -22.98
N GLU A 185 16.48 -21.40 -24.27
CA GLU A 185 17.05 -22.60 -24.86
C GLU A 185 18.44 -22.90 -24.27
N GLY A 186 18.68 -24.16 -23.92
CA GLY A 186 19.90 -24.59 -23.25
C GLY A 186 19.89 -24.47 -21.73
N GLU A 187 18.87 -23.85 -21.12
CA GLU A 187 18.72 -23.86 -19.67
C GLU A 187 18.51 -25.28 -19.12
N LYS A 188 18.95 -25.53 -17.90
CA LYS A 188 18.70 -26.81 -17.23
C LYS A 188 17.20 -26.95 -16.94
N PHE A 189 16.62 -28.09 -17.29
CA PHE A 189 15.23 -28.35 -16.99
C PHE A 189 15.01 -28.52 -15.48
N THR A 190 14.07 -27.78 -14.89
CA THR A 190 13.64 -27.90 -13.50
C THR A 190 12.12 -28.00 -13.46
N PRO A 191 11.54 -29.08 -12.89
CA PRO A 191 10.07 -29.26 -12.81
C PRO A 191 9.33 -28.14 -12.07
N GLU A 192 10.02 -27.43 -11.16
CA GLU A 192 9.44 -26.32 -10.41
C GLU A 192 9.11 -25.10 -11.29
N HIS A 193 9.89 -24.89 -12.36
CA HIS A 193 9.75 -23.72 -13.24
C HIS A 193 9.29 -24.10 -14.65
N HIS A 194 9.54 -25.34 -15.08
CA HIS A 194 9.34 -25.78 -16.45
C HIS A 194 8.28 -26.87 -16.55
N GLU A 195 7.37 -26.70 -17.51
CA GLU A 195 6.39 -27.70 -17.91
C GLU A 195 6.89 -28.38 -19.19
N ALA A 196 7.23 -29.68 -19.08
CA ALA A 196 7.70 -30.47 -20.21
C ALA A 196 6.51 -30.95 -21.05
N VAL A 197 6.42 -30.47 -22.28
CA VAL A 197 5.35 -30.87 -23.22
C VAL A 197 5.77 -31.94 -24.20
N GLY A 198 7.07 -32.26 -24.27
CA GLY A 198 7.60 -33.27 -25.17
C GLY A 198 9.12 -33.32 -25.18
N PHE A 199 9.65 -34.14 -26.08
CA PHE A 199 11.08 -34.30 -26.32
C PHE A 199 11.44 -33.80 -27.70
N ASP A 200 12.61 -33.17 -27.82
CA ASP A 200 13.22 -32.78 -29.08
C ASP A 200 14.66 -33.28 -29.13
N LYS A 201 15.20 -33.50 -30.33
CA LYS A 201 16.57 -34.03 -30.49
C LYS A 201 17.47 -32.95 -31.05
N ARG A 202 18.31 -32.40 -30.18
CA ARG A 202 19.27 -31.35 -30.48
C ARG A 202 20.68 -31.81 -30.11
N THR A 203 21.53 -31.93 -31.13
CA THR A 203 22.94 -32.38 -30.98
C THR A 203 23.85 -31.33 -30.36
N ASP A 204 23.41 -30.09 -30.35
CA ASP A 204 24.07 -28.91 -29.83
C ASP A 204 23.88 -28.71 -28.31
N LEU A 205 22.94 -29.43 -27.70
CA LEU A 205 22.63 -29.32 -26.27
C LEU A 205 22.86 -30.63 -25.52
N GLY A 206 23.05 -30.52 -24.20
CA GLY A 206 23.16 -31.70 -23.32
C GLY A 206 21.81 -32.38 -23.10
N ALA A 207 21.81 -33.66 -22.70
CA ALA A 207 20.58 -34.34 -22.32
C ALA A 207 19.99 -33.70 -21.04
N GLY A 208 18.66 -33.56 -20.99
CA GLY A 208 17.96 -32.98 -19.83
C GLY A 208 18.01 -31.44 -19.75
N THR A 209 18.40 -30.75 -20.83
CA THR A 209 18.24 -29.29 -20.96
C THR A 209 17.00 -28.93 -21.77
N VAL A 210 16.60 -27.67 -21.71
CA VAL A 210 15.54 -27.10 -22.56
C VAL A 210 16.01 -27.11 -24.01
N ALA A 211 15.46 -27.99 -24.83
CA ALA A 211 15.75 -28.05 -26.26
C ALA A 211 15.04 -26.94 -27.02
N ARG A 212 13.79 -26.63 -26.66
CA ARG A 212 13.01 -25.57 -27.31
C ARG A 212 12.00 -24.98 -26.34
N VAL A 213 11.76 -23.68 -26.46
CA VAL A 213 10.76 -22.98 -25.65
C VAL A 213 9.55 -22.71 -26.52
N LEU A 214 8.41 -23.30 -26.17
CA LEU A 214 7.14 -23.06 -26.86
C LEU A 214 6.42 -21.85 -26.28
N GLN A 215 6.49 -21.68 -24.97
CA GLN A 215 5.88 -20.57 -24.24
C GLN A 215 6.80 -20.18 -23.09
N ARG A 216 7.15 -18.89 -23.01
CA ARG A 216 8.02 -18.39 -21.94
C ARG A 216 7.33 -18.46 -20.58
N GLY A 217 8.13 -18.76 -19.56
CA GLY A 217 7.70 -18.71 -18.17
C GLY A 217 7.89 -17.32 -17.59
N TYR A 218 7.10 -16.99 -16.57
CA TYR A 218 7.18 -15.71 -15.88
C TYR A 218 7.08 -15.89 -14.37
N LYS A 219 7.91 -15.14 -13.65
CA LYS A 219 7.89 -15.05 -12.18
C LYS A 219 7.73 -13.60 -11.74
N LEU A 220 7.04 -13.39 -10.62
CA LEU A 220 6.87 -12.10 -9.96
C LEU A 220 7.63 -12.11 -8.64
N GLY A 221 8.83 -11.51 -8.63
CA GLY A 221 9.78 -11.69 -7.53
C GLY A 221 10.13 -13.17 -7.34
N ASP A 222 9.75 -13.73 -6.20
CA ASP A 222 10.00 -15.14 -5.85
C ASP A 222 8.84 -16.07 -6.20
N ARG A 223 7.70 -15.53 -6.66
CA ARG A 223 6.49 -16.33 -6.94
C ARG A 223 6.40 -16.66 -8.42
N LEU A 224 6.17 -17.93 -8.74
CA LEU A 224 5.90 -18.38 -10.10
C LEU A 224 4.50 -17.96 -10.53
N LEU A 225 4.39 -17.19 -11.62
CA LEU A 225 3.08 -16.87 -12.23
C LEU A 225 2.65 -17.93 -13.23
N ARG A 226 3.59 -18.37 -14.06
CA ARG A 226 3.34 -19.37 -15.10
C ARG A 226 4.63 -20.13 -15.42
N PRO A 227 4.60 -21.48 -15.47
CA PRO A 227 5.74 -22.27 -15.90
C PRO A 227 6.06 -22.03 -17.38
N ALA A 228 7.33 -22.19 -17.77
CA ALA A 228 7.69 -22.18 -19.18
C ALA A 228 7.33 -23.52 -19.81
N LYS A 229 6.62 -23.52 -20.93
CA LYS A 229 6.35 -24.75 -21.70
C LYS A 229 7.52 -25.03 -22.62
N VAL A 230 8.17 -26.15 -22.39
CA VAL A 230 9.43 -26.49 -23.03
C VAL A 230 9.44 -27.92 -23.56
N MET A 231 10.22 -28.13 -24.62
CA MET A 231 10.63 -29.47 -25.03
C MET A 231 12.00 -29.77 -24.44
N ILE A 232 12.19 -30.97 -23.91
CA ILE A 232 13.43 -31.41 -23.28
C ILE A 232 14.31 -32.11 -24.31
N ASN A 233 15.62 -31.90 -24.24
CA ASN A 233 16.56 -32.64 -25.06
C ASN A 233 16.72 -34.08 -24.56
N GLN A 234 16.53 -35.05 -25.46
CA GLN A 234 16.69 -36.47 -25.17
C GLN A 234 18.15 -36.92 -25.19
#